data_AF-H6QSP3-F1
#
_entry.id   AF-H6QSP3-F1
#
_cell.length_a   1.000
_cell.length_b   1.000
_cell.length_c   1.000
_cell.angle_alpha   90.00
_cell.angle_beta   90.00
_cell.angle_gamma   90.00
#
_symmetry.space_group_name_H-M   'P 1'
#
loop_
_entity.id
_entity.type
_entity.pdbx_description
1 polymer ?
#
loop_
_entity_poly.entity_id
_entity_poly.type
_entity_poly.pdbx_seq_one_letter_code
_entity_poly.pdbx_strand_id
1 'polypeptide(L)'
;MVPETAPHLVDTFQAAHEDDSTRTWSSPESEKMIGFLFKMLEKERIGYVAQYFNAGPMSTKPPNTPENVYLQQFYAKFYTSCDKTNRCISQGSAYHPKLSITMDVTARRKGYGLIRISKEDKNVVPLPEIYRRFNKLVKALYYFHSRILAHLKVGEHKSKKRKGELFLWLIEIIIGPKKGHFPLVGFTKINENLAPWEDVTHEAFGSLKQIHVQLIKYFSQWETEDALKRTAAVVTTAWFQDHYPADMARLIA
;
A
#
# COMPACT_ATOMS: atom_id res chain seq x y z
N MET A 1 -17.90 17.68 29.68
CA MET A 1 -17.59 16.93 28.45
C MET A 1 -16.17 16.47 28.59
N VAL A 2 -15.96 15.17 28.80
CA VAL A 2 -14.64 14.63 29.17
C VAL A 2 -13.89 14.24 27.90
N PRO A 3 -12.75 14.89 27.56
CA PRO A 3 -11.89 14.55 26.42
C PRO A 3 -10.98 13.33 26.71
N GLU A 4 -11.05 12.75 27.91
CA GLU A 4 -10.11 11.74 28.42
C GLU A 4 -10.44 10.30 28.01
N THR A 5 -11.57 10.04 27.36
CA THR A 5 -11.97 8.68 26.94
C THR A 5 -11.25 8.20 25.68
N ALA A 6 -10.88 9.09 24.74
CA ALA A 6 -10.25 8.68 23.50
C ALA A 6 -8.83 8.08 23.70
N PRO A 7 -7.93 8.67 24.52
CA PRO A 7 -6.62 8.08 24.78
C PRO A 7 -6.74 6.72 25.46
N HIS A 8 -7.59 6.60 26.48
CA HIS A 8 -7.75 5.34 27.22
C HIS A 8 -8.36 4.23 26.36
N LEU A 9 -9.32 4.53 25.48
CA LEU A 9 -9.89 3.53 24.55
C LEU A 9 -8.87 3.11 23.49
N VAL A 10 -8.05 4.05 23.01
CA VAL A 10 -6.93 3.79 22.11
C VAL A 10 -5.87 2.92 22.80
N ASP A 11 -5.53 3.20 24.05
CA ASP A 11 -4.56 2.44 24.85
C ASP A 11 -5.09 1.05 25.21
N THR A 12 -6.40 0.92 25.50
CA THR A 12 -7.05 -0.37 25.81
C THR A 12 -7.16 -1.24 24.56
N PHE A 13 -7.48 -0.66 23.40
CA PHE A 13 -7.47 -1.35 22.12
C PHE A 13 -6.05 -1.75 21.70
N GLN A 14 -5.08 -0.86 21.93
CA GLN A 14 -3.67 -1.16 21.72
C GLN A 14 -3.19 -2.28 22.65
N ALA A 15 -3.51 -2.28 23.94
CA ALA A 15 -3.15 -3.38 24.83
C ALA A 15 -3.80 -4.71 24.43
N ALA A 16 -5.04 -4.67 23.92
CA ALA A 16 -5.75 -5.86 23.43
C ALA A 16 -5.23 -6.39 22.10
N HIS A 17 -4.56 -5.56 21.29
CA HIS A 17 -4.09 -5.91 19.94
C HIS A 17 -2.58 -5.73 19.76
N GLU A 18 -1.83 -5.32 20.79
CA GLU A 18 -0.37 -5.24 20.77
C GLU A 18 0.23 -6.65 20.68
N ASP A 19 -0.41 -7.65 21.29
CA ASP A 19 0.03 -9.04 21.19
C ASP A 19 -0.34 -9.70 19.83
N ASP A 20 -1.32 -9.16 19.10
CA ASP A 20 -1.76 -9.70 17.79
C ASP A 20 -1.18 -8.92 16.59
N SER A 21 -0.98 -7.62 16.74
CA SER A 21 -0.32 -6.75 15.76
C SER A 21 1.22 -6.86 15.76
N THR A 22 1.82 -7.36 16.85
CA THR A 22 3.24 -7.74 16.90
C THR A 22 3.49 -9.19 16.50
N ARG A 23 2.51 -10.10 16.63
CA ARG A 23 2.62 -11.49 16.14
C ARG A 23 2.55 -11.62 14.61
N THR A 24 2.08 -10.61 13.92
CA THR A 24 2.17 -10.49 12.45
C THR A 24 3.40 -9.70 11.99
N TRP A 25 4.47 -9.68 12.81
CA TRP A 25 5.81 -9.49 12.26
C TRP A 25 6.06 -10.62 11.25
N SER A 26 6.37 -10.19 10.02
CA SER A 26 6.69 -11.01 8.85
C SER A 26 7.09 -12.43 9.22
N SER A 27 6.28 -13.40 8.79
CA SER A 27 6.59 -14.80 9.02
C SER A 27 8.03 -15.09 8.56
N PRO A 28 8.75 -16.06 9.16
CA PRO A 28 10.10 -16.38 8.73
C PRO A 28 10.21 -16.60 7.20
N GLU A 29 9.14 -17.10 6.58
CA GLU A 29 9.00 -17.27 5.14
C GLU A 29 8.94 -15.93 4.39
N SER A 30 8.24 -14.94 4.95
CA SER A 30 8.14 -13.59 4.39
C SER A 30 9.50 -12.88 4.42
N GLU A 31 10.25 -12.98 5.52
CA GLU A 31 11.60 -12.41 5.59
C GLU A 31 12.59 -13.13 4.64
N LYS A 32 12.50 -14.46 4.52
CA LYS A 32 13.28 -15.21 3.53
C LYS A 32 12.96 -14.75 2.10
N MET A 33 11.68 -14.53 1.79
CA MET A 33 11.26 -14.06 0.47
C MET A 33 11.78 -12.65 0.20
N ILE A 34 11.66 -11.73 1.15
CA ILE A 34 12.23 -10.39 1.04
C ILE A 34 13.74 -10.49 0.81
N GLY A 35 14.46 -11.28 1.62
CA GLY A 35 15.90 -11.52 1.45
C GLY A 35 16.26 -12.09 0.08
N PHE A 36 15.47 -13.03 -0.44
CA PHE A 36 15.62 -13.55 -1.81
C PHE A 36 15.52 -12.43 -2.84
N LEU A 37 14.52 -11.55 -2.75
CA LEU A 37 14.33 -10.42 -3.66
C LEU A 37 15.50 -9.44 -3.62
N PHE A 38 16.02 -9.12 -2.44
CA PHE A 38 17.21 -8.26 -2.31
C PHE A 38 18.44 -8.90 -2.93
N LYS A 39 18.66 -10.21 -2.73
CA LYS A 39 19.74 -10.95 -3.42
C LYS A 39 19.58 -10.93 -4.95
N MET A 40 18.36 -10.86 -5.48
CA MET A 40 18.17 -10.69 -6.93
C MET A 40 18.70 -9.32 -7.41
N LEU A 41 18.51 -8.25 -6.62
CA LEU A 41 19.03 -6.93 -6.97
C LEU A 41 20.56 -6.89 -6.98
N GLU A 42 21.20 -7.54 -5.99
CA GLU A 42 22.66 -7.59 -5.85
C GLU A 42 23.36 -8.29 -7.03
N LYS A 43 22.69 -9.25 -7.66
CA LYS A 43 23.22 -10.01 -8.80
C LYS A 43 23.15 -9.25 -10.13
N GLU A 44 22.53 -8.08 -10.16
CA GLU A 44 22.19 -7.36 -11.37
C GLU A 44 23.09 -6.14 -11.56
N ARG A 45 23.26 -5.71 -12.82
CA ARG A 45 24.05 -4.51 -13.10
C ARG A 45 23.36 -3.29 -12.49
N ILE A 46 24.10 -2.49 -11.73
CA ILE A 46 23.59 -1.30 -11.00
C ILE A 46 22.75 -0.40 -11.91
N GLY A 47 23.23 -0.09 -13.13
CA GLY A 47 22.49 0.75 -14.08
C GLY A 47 21.16 0.16 -14.56
N TYR A 48 21.05 -1.17 -14.63
CA TYR A 48 19.80 -1.84 -14.98
C TYR A 48 18.79 -1.81 -13.83
N VAL A 49 19.23 -1.93 -12.57
CA VAL A 49 18.36 -1.80 -11.39
C VAL A 49 17.89 -0.36 -11.22
N ALA A 50 18.79 0.62 -11.39
CA ALA A 50 18.50 2.03 -11.22
C ALA A 50 17.31 2.50 -12.06
N GLN A 51 17.10 1.97 -13.27
CA GLN A 51 15.95 2.37 -14.11
C GLN A 51 14.58 2.03 -13.48
N TYR A 52 14.52 1.06 -12.57
CA TYR A 52 13.29 0.59 -11.91
C TYR A 52 13.09 1.21 -10.52
N PHE A 53 14.17 1.60 -9.84
CA PHE A 53 14.15 2.05 -8.45
C PHE A 53 14.56 3.52 -8.25
N ASN A 54 14.75 4.30 -9.32
CA ASN A 54 15.16 5.70 -9.19
C ASN A 54 14.12 6.55 -8.42
N ALA A 55 14.57 7.17 -7.33
CA ALA A 55 13.80 8.10 -6.51
C ALA A 55 13.72 9.53 -7.11
N GLY A 56 14.41 9.81 -8.22
CA GLY A 56 14.35 11.10 -8.93
C GLY A 56 12.97 11.42 -9.55
N PRO A 57 12.77 12.67 -10.03
CA PRO A 57 11.53 13.05 -10.70
C PRO A 57 11.27 12.14 -11.91
N MET A 58 10.02 11.67 -12.06
CA MET A 58 9.64 10.99 -13.30
C MET A 58 9.84 11.97 -14.46
N SER A 59 10.56 11.54 -15.50
CA SER A 59 10.60 12.28 -16.77
C SER A 59 9.17 12.63 -17.19
N THR A 60 8.95 13.90 -17.57
CA THR A 60 7.64 14.41 -18.00
C THR A 60 7.08 13.66 -19.22
N LYS A 61 7.96 12.94 -19.94
CA LYS A 61 7.59 11.92 -20.93
C LYS A 61 8.35 10.63 -20.63
N PRO A 62 7.73 9.59 -20.05
CA PRO A 62 8.37 8.28 -19.96
C PRO A 62 8.67 7.75 -21.38
N PRO A 63 9.79 7.04 -21.58
CA PRO A 63 10.14 6.53 -22.91
C PRO A 63 9.06 5.57 -23.43
N ASN A 64 8.76 5.63 -24.72
CA ASN A 64 7.73 4.80 -25.35
C ASN A 64 8.23 3.35 -25.55
N THR A 65 8.38 2.61 -24.45
CA THR A 65 8.74 1.19 -24.45
C THR A 65 7.49 0.32 -24.32
N PRO A 66 7.50 -0.94 -24.82
CA PRO A 66 6.39 -1.87 -24.62
C PRO A 66 6.02 -2.07 -23.15
N GLU A 67 7.01 -2.06 -22.25
CA GLU A 67 6.80 -2.08 -20.80
C GLU A 67 5.99 -0.87 -20.33
N ASN A 68 6.41 0.35 -20.69
CA ASN A 68 5.71 1.55 -20.26
C ASN A 68 4.29 1.59 -20.81
N VAL A 69 4.08 1.22 -22.08
CA VAL A 69 2.75 1.10 -22.69
C VAL A 69 1.88 0.12 -21.90
N TYR A 70 2.43 -1.04 -21.52
CA TYR A 70 1.73 -2.02 -20.70
C TYR A 70 1.37 -1.48 -19.29
N LEU A 71 2.25 -0.69 -18.68
CA LEU A 71 2.02 -0.13 -17.35
C LEU A 71 1.03 1.05 -17.34
N GLN A 72 0.92 1.81 -18.43
CA GLN A 72 0.02 2.98 -18.54
C GLN A 72 -1.44 2.66 -18.18
N GLN A 73 -1.93 1.48 -18.54
CA GLN A 73 -3.32 1.11 -18.23
C GLN A 73 -3.58 1.04 -16.71
N PHE A 74 -2.58 0.63 -15.91
CA PHE A 74 -2.70 0.56 -14.46
C PHE A 74 -2.55 1.92 -13.80
N TYR A 75 -1.66 2.77 -14.34
CA TYR A 75 -1.55 4.16 -13.93
C TYR A 75 -2.88 4.89 -14.15
N ALA A 76 -3.44 4.78 -15.36
CA ALA A 76 -4.73 5.36 -15.71
C ALA A 76 -5.85 4.84 -14.79
N LYS A 77 -5.92 3.51 -14.58
CA LYS A 77 -6.93 2.90 -13.70
C LYS A 77 -6.82 3.40 -12.26
N PHE A 78 -5.62 3.49 -11.70
CA PHE A 78 -5.42 4.02 -10.35
C PHE A 78 -5.88 5.48 -10.27
N TYR A 79 -5.44 6.32 -11.21
CA TYR A 79 -5.79 7.74 -11.22
C TYR A 79 -7.29 7.99 -11.38
N THR A 80 -7.98 7.21 -12.21
CA THR A 80 -9.43 7.33 -12.40
C THR A 80 -10.23 6.80 -11.22
N SER A 81 -9.69 5.83 -10.49
CA SER A 81 -10.34 5.24 -9.31
C SER A 81 -10.15 6.07 -8.03
N CYS A 82 -9.06 6.85 -7.94
CA CYS A 82 -8.80 7.70 -6.78
C CYS A 82 -9.86 8.77 -6.60
N ASP A 83 -10.25 9.00 -5.34
CA ASP A 83 -11.07 10.15 -5.00
C ASP A 83 -10.29 11.46 -5.24
N LYS A 84 -10.86 12.32 -6.10
CA LYS A 84 -10.28 13.60 -6.54
C LYS A 84 -10.75 14.79 -5.69
N THR A 85 -11.51 14.53 -4.64
CA THR A 85 -12.13 15.59 -3.85
C THR A 85 -11.06 16.37 -3.08
N ASN A 86 -10.72 17.56 -3.55
CA ASN A 86 -9.71 18.42 -2.92
C ASN A 86 -10.28 19.12 -1.68
N ARG A 87 -10.58 18.36 -0.62
CA ARG A 87 -10.96 18.94 0.68
C ARG A 87 -9.72 19.18 1.51
N CYS A 88 -9.62 20.40 2.05
CA CYS A 88 -8.79 20.63 3.21
C CYS A 88 -9.31 19.77 4.36
N ILE A 89 -8.39 19.29 5.19
CA ILE A 89 -8.69 18.70 6.49
C ILE A 89 -9.60 19.69 7.23
N SER A 90 -10.85 19.30 7.47
CA SER A 90 -11.79 20.13 8.23
C SER A 90 -11.44 20.05 9.72
N GLN A 91 -11.89 21.02 10.53
CA GLN A 91 -11.74 20.98 11.99
C GLN A 91 -12.32 19.71 12.66
N GLY A 92 -13.07 18.87 11.93
CA GLY A 92 -13.60 17.59 12.38
C GLY A 92 -12.88 16.35 11.82
N SER A 93 -11.65 16.48 11.32
CA SER A 93 -10.90 15.31 10.84
C SER A 93 -10.26 14.55 11.99
N ALA A 94 -10.50 13.24 12.05
CA ALA A 94 -9.86 12.34 12.98
C ALA A 94 -8.47 11.94 12.44
N TYR A 95 -7.47 11.92 13.31
CA TYR A 95 -6.13 11.43 12.98
C TYR A 95 -5.89 10.08 13.63
N HIS A 96 -5.31 9.15 12.88
CA HIS A 96 -4.93 7.88 13.48
C HIS A 96 -3.75 8.09 14.45
N PRO A 97 -3.78 7.50 15.65
CA PRO A 97 -2.78 7.78 16.69
C PRO A 97 -1.35 7.33 16.34
N LYS A 98 -1.20 6.25 15.56
CA LYS A 98 0.11 5.63 15.21
C LYS A 98 0.47 5.61 13.71
N LEU A 99 -0.47 5.92 12.83
CA LEU A 99 -0.32 5.72 11.38
C LEU A 99 -0.58 7.06 10.69
N SER A 100 0.12 7.32 9.60
CA SER A 100 0.00 8.56 8.84
C SER A 100 -1.25 8.54 7.94
N ILE A 101 -2.42 8.43 8.56
CA ILE A 101 -3.73 8.48 7.92
C ILE A 101 -4.67 9.38 8.72
N THR A 102 -5.59 10.02 8.01
CA THR A 102 -6.62 10.88 8.57
C THR A 102 -7.95 10.60 7.90
N MET A 103 -9.04 10.87 8.61
CA MET A 103 -10.40 10.67 8.11
C MET A 103 -11.24 11.93 8.32
N ASP A 104 -11.80 12.45 7.22
CA ASP A 104 -12.87 13.43 7.28
C ASP A 104 -14.21 12.68 7.49
N VAL A 105 -14.68 12.66 8.75
CA VAL A 105 -15.97 12.08 9.14
C VAL A 105 -17.15 13.02 8.86
N THR A 106 -16.88 14.28 8.50
CA THR A 106 -17.88 15.27 8.06
C THR A 106 -18.18 15.18 6.57
N ALA A 107 -17.85 14.04 5.94
CA ALA A 107 -18.11 13.80 4.55
C ALA A 107 -19.62 13.93 4.23
N ARG A 108 -19.95 14.42 3.03
CA ARG A 108 -21.35 14.70 2.61
C ARG A 108 -22.25 13.47 2.64
N ARG A 109 -21.67 12.28 2.67
CA ARG A 109 -22.37 11.01 2.61
C ARG A 109 -22.53 10.47 4.03
N LYS A 110 -23.72 10.62 4.59
CA LYS A 110 -24.07 10.11 5.93
C LYS A 110 -23.65 8.64 6.06
N GLY A 111 -22.95 8.31 7.15
CA GLY A 111 -22.42 6.96 7.43
C GLY A 111 -21.16 6.58 6.61
N TYR A 112 -20.49 7.55 6.00
CA TYR A 112 -19.22 7.35 5.31
C TYR A 112 -18.20 8.40 5.73
N GLY A 113 -16.95 7.98 5.88
CA GLY A 113 -15.79 8.86 6.09
C GLY A 113 -14.88 8.85 4.86
N LEU A 114 -14.22 9.97 4.60
CA LEU A 114 -13.18 10.07 3.56
C LEU A 114 -11.80 9.88 4.19
N ILE A 115 -11.16 8.76 3.90
CA ILE A 115 -9.79 8.49 4.34
C ILE A 115 -8.75 9.06 3.39
N ARG A 116 -7.69 9.62 3.98
CA ARG A 116 -6.52 10.15 3.29
C ARG A 116 -5.25 9.71 4.01
N ILE A 117 -4.17 9.58 3.24
CA ILE A 117 -2.82 9.46 3.78
C ILE A 117 -2.33 10.86 4.13
N SER A 118 -1.79 11.02 5.34
CA SER A 118 -1.19 12.26 5.82
C SER A 118 0.33 12.13 5.87
N LYS A 119 1.03 13.26 5.92
CA LYS A 119 2.45 13.37 6.23
C LYS A 119 2.65 13.41 7.75
N GLU A 120 3.90 13.38 8.19
CA GLU A 120 4.27 13.46 9.62
C GLU A 120 3.82 14.79 10.25
N ASP A 121 3.81 15.88 9.47
CA ASP A 121 3.31 17.20 9.87
C ASP A 121 1.77 17.32 9.86
N LYS A 122 1.07 16.18 9.72
CA LYS A 122 -0.39 16.06 9.66
C LYS A 122 -1.06 16.68 8.43
N ASN A 123 -0.30 17.15 7.45
CA ASN A 123 -0.86 17.58 6.16
C ASN A 123 -1.25 16.38 5.30
N VAL A 124 -2.37 16.47 4.55
CA VAL A 124 -2.75 15.41 3.61
C VAL A 124 -1.75 15.35 2.46
N VAL A 125 -1.34 14.13 2.09
CA VAL A 125 -0.49 13.92 0.90
C VAL A 125 -1.33 14.21 -0.35
N PRO A 126 -0.93 15.16 -1.21
CA PRO A 126 -1.68 15.49 -2.42
C PRO A 126 -1.82 14.29 -3.36
N LEU A 127 -2.96 14.16 -4.04
CA LEU A 127 -3.19 13.09 -5.00
C LEU A 127 -2.12 13.00 -6.11
N PRO A 128 -1.60 14.11 -6.69
CA PRO A 128 -0.50 14.03 -7.65
C PRO A 128 0.77 13.37 -7.06
N GLU A 129 1.02 13.57 -5.77
CA GLU A 129 2.15 12.97 -5.07
C GLU A 129 1.92 11.47 -4.83
N ILE A 130 0.72 11.07 -4.37
CA ILE A 130 0.30 9.66 -4.27
C ILE A 130 0.41 8.96 -5.62
N TYR A 131 -0.09 9.58 -6.69
CA TYR A 131 -0.05 9.04 -8.04
C TYR A 131 1.38 8.82 -8.53
N ARG A 132 2.27 9.80 -8.32
CA ARG A 132 3.68 9.69 -8.68
C ARG A 132 4.37 8.54 -7.94
N ARG A 133 4.14 8.42 -6.62
CA ARG A 133 4.64 7.31 -5.78
C ARG A 133 4.10 5.95 -6.24
N PHE A 134 2.82 5.87 -6.56
CA PHE A 134 2.19 4.66 -7.06
C PHE A 134 2.86 4.19 -8.37
N ASN A 135 3.09 5.10 -9.31
CA ASN A 135 3.72 4.73 -10.58
C ASN A 135 5.15 4.18 -10.38
N LYS A 136 5.92 4.76 -9.45
CA LYS A 136 7.24 4.24 -9.08
C LYS A 136 7.15 2.84 -8.47
N LEU A 137 6.21 2.65 -7.54
CA LEU A 137 5.98 1.34 -6.92
C LEU A 137 5.60 0.27 -7.95
N VAL A 138 4.67 0.57 -8.85
CA VAL A 138 4.27 -0.35 -9.93
C VAL A 138 5.46 -0.71 -10.82
N LYS A 139 6.35 0.24 -11.13
CA LYS A 139 7.55 -0.02 -11.92
C LYS A 139 8.54 -0.94 -11.19
N ALA A 140 8.77 -0.70 -9.90
CA ALA A 140 9.60 -1.57 -9.06
C ALA A 140 9.01 -2.99 -8.91
N LEU A 141 7.69 -3.08 -8.75
CA LEU A 141 6.97 -4.35 -8.71
C LEU A 141 7.03 -5.10 -10.02
N TYR A 142 6.91 -4.40 -11.15
CA TYR A 142 7.08 -4.99 -12.47
C TYR A 142 8.43 -5.71 -12.59
N TYR A 143 9.50 -5.07 -12.11
CA TYR A 143 10.83 -5.68 -12.09
C TYR A 143 10.85 -6.97 -11.26
N PHE A 144 10.49 -6.90 -9.96
CA PHE A 144 10.56 -8.07 -9.08
C PHE A 144 9.70 -9.21 -9.59
N HIS A 145 8.46 -8.90 -9.96
CA HIS A 145 7.52 -9.90 -10.44
C HIS A 145 7.99 -10.52 -11.76
N SER A 146 8.55 -9.74 -12.69
CA SER A 146 9.14 -10.27 -13.92
C SER A 146 10.31 -11.21 -13.65
N ARG A 147 11.18 -10.85 -12.71
CA ARG A 147 12.35 -11.65 -12.33
C ARG A 147 11.95 -12.97 -11.68
N ILE A 148 10.96 -12.95 -10.79
CA ILE A 148 10.42 -14.16 -10.16
C ILE A 148 9.78 -15.07 -11.20
N LEU A 149 8.92 -14.55 -12.07
CA LEU A 149 8.24 -15.35 -13.09
C LEU A 149 9.22 -15.97 -14.09
N ALA A 150 10.28 -15.26 -14.45
CA ALA A 150 11.37 -15.80 -15.26
C ALA A 150 12.13 -16.91 -14.53
N HIS A 151 12.45 -16.72 -13.25
CA HIS A 151 13.11 -17.73 -12.41
C HIS A 151 12.26 -19.01 -12.28
N LEU A 152 10.96 -18.86 -12.09
CA LEU A 152 9.99 -19.97 -12.04
C LEU A 152 9.68 -20.58 -13.42
N LYS A 153 10.24 -20.04 -14.50
CA LYS A 153 9.99 -20.45 -15.89
C LYS A 153 8.49 -20.44 -16.27
N VAL A 154 7.76 -19.43 -15.78
CA VAL A 154 6.34 -19.26 -16.11
C VAL A 154 6.20 -18.79 -17.56
N GLY A 155 5.43 -19.54 -18.36
CA GLY A 155 5.19 -19.22 -19.77
C GLY A 155 4.60 -17.82 -19.98
N GLU A 156 4.93 -17.20 -21.12
CA GLU A 156 4.68 -15.78 -21.40
C GLU A 156 3.22 -15.34 -21.17
N HIS A 157 2.25 -16.09 -21.69
CA HIS A 157 0.83 -15.77 -21.53
C HIS A 157 0.42 -15.75 -20.04
N LYS A 158 0.85 -16.75 -19.27
CA LYS A 158 0.59 -16.81 -17.82
C LYS A 158 1.34 -15.69 -17.09
N SER A 159 2.56 -15.38 -17.51
CA SER A 159 3.37 -14.29 -16.94
C SER A 159 2.69 -12.93 -17.09
N LYS A 160 2.20 -12.62 -18.29
CA LYS A 160 1.44 -11.37 -18.56
C LYS A 160 0.18 -11.29 -17.70
N LYS A 161 -0.57 -12.40 -17.58
CA LYS A 161 -1.77 -12.47 -16.73
C LYS A 161 -1.43 -12.19 -15.25
N ARG A 162 -0.46 -12.90 -14.67
CA ARG A 162 -0.07 -12.77 -13.26
C ARG A 162 0.43 -11.35 -12.92
N LYS A 163 1.19 -10.72 -13.81
CA LYS A 163 1.60 -9.31 -13.66
C LYS A 163 0.41 -8.37 -13.57
N GLY A 164 -0.60 -8.56 -14.43
CA GLY A 164 -1.80 -7.73 -14.41
C GLY A 164 -2.62 -7.93 -13.15
N GLU A 165 -2.76 -9.18 -12.70
CA GLU A 165 -3.45 -9.53 -11.46
C GLU A 165 -2.80 -8.86 -10.23
N LEU A 166 -1.46 -8.86 -10.12
CA LEU A 166 -0.76 -8.16 -9.04
C LEU A 166 -1.10 -6.67 -8.99
N PHE A 167 -1.10 -5.97 -10.13
CA PHE A 167 -1.36 -4.53 -10.15
C PHE A 167 -2.81 -4.20 -9.87
N LEU A 168 -3.75 -5.02 -10.35
CA LEU A 168 -5.17 -4.87 -10.01
C LEU A 168 -5.39 -5.07 -8.51
N TRP A 169 -4.79 -6.10 -7.93
CA TRP A 169 -4.84 -6.36 -6.49
C TRP A 169 -4.24 -5.23 -5.66
N LEU A 170 -3.11 -4.65 -6.08
CA LEU A 170 -2.53 -3.49 -5.40
C LEU A 170 -3.48 -2.28 -5.43
N ILE A 171 -4.12 -2.01 -6.57
CA ILE A 171 -5.12 -0.94 -6.70
C ILE A 171 -6.29 -1.19 -5.75
N GLU A 172 -6.78 -2.43 -5.66
CA GLU A 172 -7.85 -2.82 -4.74
C GLU A 172 -7.46 -2.56 -3.27
N ILE A 173 -6.25 -2.94 -2.86
CA ILE A 173 -5.75 -2.68 -1.49
C ILE A 173 -5.71 -1.18 -1.17
N ILE A 174 -5.30 -0.34 -2.13
CA ILE A 174 -5.10 1.09 -1.86
C ILE A 174 -6.44 1.86 -1.87
N ILE A 175 -7.28 1.65 -2.87
CA ILE A 175 -8.42 2.55 -3.17
C ILE A 175 -9.77 1.98 -2.72
N GLY A 176 -9.96 0.67 -2.83
CA GLY A 176 -11.31 0.12 -2.77
C GLY A 176 -11.25 -1.38 -2.56
N PRO A 177 -11.02 -1.81 -1.33
CA PRO A 177 -10.79 -3.21 -1.09
C PRO A 177 -12.15 -3.94 -1.04
N LYS A 178 -12.12 -5.27 -1.12
CA LYS A 178 -13.32 -6.11 -1.08
C LYS A 178 -14.15 -5.79 0.19
N LYS A 179 -15.45 -6.11 0.14
CA LYS A 179 -16.37 -5.90 1.28
C LYS A 179 -15.73 -6.40 2.59
N GLY A 180 -15.60 -5.51 3.58
CA GLY A 180 -14.99 -5.82 4.88
C GLY A 180 -13.52 -5.39 5.05
N HIS A 181 -12.90 -4.83 4.02
CA HIS A 181 -11.52 -4.34 4.08
C HIS A 181 -11.47 -2.80 4.14
N PHE A 182 -10.35 -2.28 4.64
CA PHE A 182 -10.15 -0.86 4.87
C PHE A 182 -9.33 -0.17 3.76
N PRO A 183 -9.86 0.81 3.00
CA PRO A 183 -9.10 1.51 1.97
C PRO A 183 -8.04 2.41 2.59
N LEU A 184 -6.95 2.69 1.87
CA LEU A 184 -5.94 3.67 2.28
C LEU A 184 -6.23 5.08 1.78
N VAL A 185 -6.96 5.20 0.66
CA VAL A 185 -7.43 6.46 0.09
C VAL A 185 -8.83 6.27 -0.45
N GLY A 186 -9.80 7.07 0.00
CA GLY A 186 -11.17 7.06 -0.55
C GLY A 186 -12.26 7.00 0.51
N PHE A 187 -13.47 6.62 0.11
CA PHE A 187 -14.59 6.54 1.05
C PHE A 187 -14.67 5.16 1.69
N THR A 188 -14.88 5.14 3.01
CA THR A 188 -15.23 3.93 3.75
C THR A 188 -16.49 4.15 4.56
N LYS A 189 -17.22 3.07 4.85
CA LYS A 189 -18.33 3.13 5.81
C LYS A 189 -17.77 3.39 7.20
N ILE A 190 -18.49 4.19 7.97
CA ILE A 190 -18.21 4.47 9.37
C ILE A 190 -19.51 4.38 10.17
N ASN A 191 -19.36 4.13 11.46
CA ASN A 191 -20.45 4.21 12.40
C ASN A 191 -20.63 5.67 12.83
N GLU A 192 -21.76 6.25 12.43
CA GLU A 192 -22.12 7.64 12.71
C GLU A 192 -21.04 8.64 12.23
N ASN A 193 -20.38 9.32 13.18
CA ASN A 193 -19.35 10.33 12.95
C ASN A 193 -18.00 9.93 13.57
N LEU A 194 -17.78 8.65 13.89
CA LEU A 194 -16.54 8.17 14.49
C LEU A 194 -15.63 7.58 13.42
N ALA A 195 -14.32 7.84 13.52
CA ALA A 195 -13.38 7.11 12.71
C ALA A 195 -13.28 5.64 13.18
N PRO A 196 -12.94 4.68 12.31
CA PRO A 196 -12.88 3.26 12.69
C PRO A 196 -11.87 2.91 13.79
N TRP A 197 -10.91 3.78 14.08
CA TRP A 197 -9.98 3.63 15.21
C TRP A 197 -10.44 4.34 16.50
N GLU A 198 -11.53 5.10 16.44
CA GLU A 198 -12.21 5.69 17.59
C GLU A 198 -13.42 4.86 18.02
N ASP A 199 -13.87 3.94 17.17
CA ASP A 199 -14.99 3.05 17.42
C ASP A 199 -14.51 1.61 17.68
N VAL A 200 -14.53 1.22 18.95
CA VAL A 200 -14.18 -0.13 19.41
C VAL A 200 -15.08 -1.25 18.88
N THR A 201 -16.24 -0.92 18.32
CA THR A 201 -17.18 -1.88 17.73
C THR A 201 -16.98 -2.07 16.22
N HIS A 202 -16.13 -1.26 15.59
CA HIS A 202 -15.97 -1.26 14.13
C HIS A 202 -14.94 -2.29 13.66
N GLU A 203 -15.40 -3.49 13.31
CA GLU A 203 -14.56 -4.62 12.86
C GLU A 203 -13.65 -4.31 11.66
N ALA A 204 -14.00 -3.35 10.80
CA ALA A 204 -13.22 -3.11 9.58
C ALA A 204 -11.79 -2.64 9.85
N PHE A 205 -11.49 -2.02 11.01
CA PHE A 205 -10.12 -1.62 11.34
C PHE A 205 -9.23 -2.83 11.66
N GLY A 206 -9.80 -3.91 12.20
CA GLY A 206 -9.11 -5.19 12.40
C GLY A 206 -8.61 -5.85 11.10
N SER A 207 -9.01 -5.34 9.93
CA SER A 207 -8.56 -5.82 8.62
C SER A 207 -7.20 -5.27 8.16
N LEU A 208 -6.59 -4.34 8.90
CA LEU A 208 -5.29 -3.77 8.56
C LEU A 208 -4.14 -4.78 8.72
N LYS A 209 -3.78 -5.41 7.61
CA LYS A 209 -2.57 -6.24 7.47
C LYS A 209 -1.28 -5.42 7.35
N GLN A 210 -0.12 -6.07 7.57
CA GLN A 210 1.23 -5.50 7.42
C GLN A 210 1.46 -4.74 6.10
N ILE A 211 0.90 -5.26 4.99
CA ILE A 211 0.97 -4.62 3.67
C ILE A 211 0.39 -3.19 3.70
N HIS A 212 -0.70 -2.96 4.43
CA HIS A 212 -1.32 -1.65 4.56
C HIS A 212 -0.41 -0.68 5.31
N VAL A 213 0.18 -1.12 6.43
CA VAL A 213 1.12 -0.31 7.21
C VAL A 213 2.33 0.10 6.37
N GLN A 214 2.90 -0.84 5.62
CA GLN A 214 4.04 -0.57 4.74
C GLN A 214 3.67 0.42 3.62
N LEU A 215 2.48 0.28 3.02
CA LEU A 215 2.00 1.20 1.99
C LEU A 215 1.73 2.60 2.57
N ILE A 216 1.10 2.70 3.74
CA ILE A 216 0.89 3.99 4.43
C ILE A 216 2.23 4.69 4.64
N LYS A 217 3.22 3.99 5.20
CA LYS A 217 4.57 4.53 5.43
C LYS A 217 5.22 4.99 4.11
N TYR A 218 5.12 4.18 3.07
CA TYR A 218 5.68 4.51 1.75
C TYR A 218 5.02 5.75 1.13
N PHE A 219 3.71 5.92 1.32
CA PHE A 219 2.98 7.05 0.75
C PHE A 219 3.05 8.32 1.60
N SER A 220 3.40 8.23 2.90
CA SER A 220 3.49 9.39 3.80
C SER A 220 4.88 10.03 3.89
N GLN A 221 5.96 9.25 3.78
CA GLN A 221 7.33 9.71 4.05
C GLN A 221 8.05 10.25 2.81
N TRP A 222 9.22 10.87 2.95
CA TRP A 222 10.02 11.26 1.78
C TRP A 222 10.43 10.04 0.94
N GLU A 223 10.49 10.24 -0.38
CA GLU A 223 10.85 9.15 -1.27
C GLU A 223 12.35 8.85 -1.22
N THR A 224 12.68 7.66 -0.75
CA THR A 224 14.02 7.10 -0.86
C THR A 224 14.00 5.82 -1.71
N GLU A 225 15.13 5.52 -2.34
CA GLU A 225 15.30 4.28 -3.10
C GLU A 225 15.10 3.05 -2.21
N ASP A 226 15.60 3.08 -0.97
CA ASP A 226 15.46 1.98 -0.02
C ASP A 226 14.01 1.77 0.42
N ALA A 227 13.26 2.85 0.65
CA ALA A 227 11.84 2.76 0.95
C ALA A 227 11.05 2.15 -0.23
N LEU A 228 11.40 2.51 -1.47
CA LEU A 228 10.80 1.92 -2.68
C LEU A 228 11.14 0.43 -2.81
N LYS A 229 12.42 0.05 -2.68
CA LYS A 229 12.86 -1.35 -2.73
C LYS A 229 12.16 -2.18 -1.67
N ARG A 230 12.18 -1.72 -0.41
CA ARG A 230 11.55 -2.42 0.72
C ARG A 230 10.05 -2.58 0.50
N THR A 231 9.36 -1.51 0.10
CA THR A 231 7.90 -1.55 -0.14
C THR A 231 7.56 -2.49 -1.29
N ALA A 232 8.28 -2.43 -2.41
CA ALA A 232 8.07 -3.33 -3.53
C ALA A 232 8.34 -4.80 -3.15
N ALA A 233 9.35 -5.07 -2.32
CA ALA A 233 9.62 -6.41 -1.81
C ALA A 233 8.50 -6.93 -0.90
N VAL A 234 8.02 -6.12 0.05
CA VAL A 234 6.91 -6.47 0.94
C VAL A 234 5.63 -6.74 0.15
N VAL A 235 5.28 -5.86 -0.79
CA VAL A 235 4.10 -6.01 -1.66
C VAL A 235 4.19 -7.27 -2.52
N THR A 236 5.36 -7.53 -3.11
CA THR A 236 5.58 -8.75 -3.90
C THR A 236 5.44 -10.00 -3.03
N THR A 237 6.00 -9.97 -1.83
CA THR A 237 5.94 -11.08 -0.87
C THR A 237 4.51 -11.38 -0.47
N ALA A 238 3.75 -10.36 -0.05
CA ALA A 238 2.35 -10.49 0.32
C ALA A 238 1.48 -11.06 -0.82
N TRP A 239 1.72 -10.62 -2.06
CA TRP A 239 1.01 -11.16 -3.23
C TRP A 239 1.27 -12.66 -3.42
N PHE A 240 2.54 -13.08 -3.37
CA PHE A 240 2.91 -14.48 -3.54
C PHE A 240 2.41 -15.35 -2.38
N GLN A 241 2.44 -14.85 -1.15
CA GLN A 241 1.89 -15.52 0.01
C GLN A 241 0.38 -15.78 -0.15
N ASP A 242 -0.37 -14.76 -0.58
CA ASP A 242 -1.84 -14.84 -0.69
C ASP A 242 -2.30 -15.65 -1.92
N HIS A 243 -1.57 -15.62 -3.04
CA HIS A 243 -2.07 -16.15 -4.33
C HIS A 243 -1.26 -17.31 -4.89
N TYR A 244 0.01 -17.45 -4.49
CA TYR A 244 0.93 -18.45 -5.03
C TYR A 244 1.85 -19.05 -3.95
N PRO A 245 1.31 -19.54 -2.81
CA PRO A 245 2.12 -19.97 -1.67
C PRO A 245 3.08 -21.12 -2.01
N ALA A 246 2.69 -22.02 -2.92
CA ALA A 246 3.57 -23.10 -3.40
C ALA A 246 4.76 -22.58 -4.23
N ASP A 247 4.53 -21.55 -5.06
CA ASP A 247 5.62 -20.90 -5.81
C ASP A 247 6.53 -20.12 -4.85
N MET A 248 5.97 -19.46 -3.83
CA MET A 248 6.74 -18.79 -2.79
C MET A 248 7.64 -19.76 -2.05
N ALA A 249 7.11 -20.91 -1.60
CA ALA A 249 7.87 -21.95 -0.92
C ALA A 249 9.06 -22.43 -1.76
N ARG A 250 8.90 -22.55 -3.08
CA ARG A 250 10.00 -22.93 -4.01
C ARG A 250 11.09 -21.86 -4.16
N LEU A 251 10.76 -20.59 -3.95
CA LEU A 251 11.72 -19.48 -4.06
C LEU A 251 12.59 -19.32 -2.81
N ILE A 252 12.07 -19.76 -1.66
CA ILE A 252 12.70 -19.58 -0.34
C ILE A 252 13.25 -20.89 0.27
N ALA A 253 13.10 -22.01 -0.45
CA ALA A 253 13.72 -23.29 -0.15
C ALA A 253 15.22 -23.26 -0.46
#